data_AF-X8DE97-F1
#
_entry.id   AF-X8DE97-F1
#
_cell.length_a   1.000
_cell.length_b   1.000
_cell.length_c   1.000
_cell.angle_alpha   90.00
_cell.angle_beta   90.00
_cell.angle_gamma   90.00
#
_symmetry.space_group_name_H-M   'P 1'
#
loop_
_entity.id
_entity.type
_entity.pdbx_description
1 polymer ?
#
loop_
_entity_poly.entity_id
_entity_poly.type
_entity_poly.pdbx_seq_one_letter_code
_entity_poly.pdbx_strand_id
1 'polypeptide(L)' 'MRANRPEAFFPRRRSTREAKKICLGCEVRAECLEYALAHDERFGIWGGLSERERRRLKRGII' A
#
# COMPACT_ATOMS: atom_id res chain seq x y z
N MET A 1 -17.96 -11.89 13.84
CA MET A 1 -16.81 -11.15 14.41
C MET A 1 -15.58 -11.44 13.55
N ARG A 2 -15.15 -10.48 12.71
CA ARG A 2 -13.92 -10.65 11.91
C ARG A 2 -12.73 -10.62 12.86
N ALA A 3 -12.08 -11.78 13.02
CA ALA A 3 -10.90 -11.95 13.83
C ALA A 3 -9.78 -11.02 13.31
N ASN A 4 -9.59 -9.89 13.99
CA ASN A 4 -8.41 -9.06 13.89
C ASN A 4 -7.24 -9.81 14.54
N ARG A 5 -6.64 -10.78 13.83
CA ARG A 5 -5.41 -11.44 14.28
C ARG A 5 -4.22 -10.57 13.85
N PRO A 6 -3.55 -9.85 14.78
CA PRO A 6 -2.41 -8.98 14.45
C PRO A 6 -1.23 -9.76 13.86
N GLU A 7 -1.17 -11.07 14.09
CA GLU A 7 -0.13 -11.97 13.59
C GLU A 7 -0.26 -12.30 12.09
N ALA A 8 -1.46 -12.11 11.51
CA ALA A 8 -1.69 -12.24 10.07
C ALA A 8 -1.24 -10.99 9.27
N PHE A 9 -1.00 -9.87 9.95
CA PHE A 9 -0.51 -8.63 9.32
C PHE A 9 0.99 -8.64 9.07
N PHE A 10 1.77 -9.38 9.87
CA PHE A 10 3.24 -9.39 9.77
C PHE A 10 3.87 -10.78 9.60
N PRO A 11 3.41 -11.63 8.65
CA PRO A 11 4.19 -12.80 8.27
C PRO A 11 5.53 -12.33 7.66
N ARG A 12 6.62 -13.04 7.99
CA ARG A 12 8.00 -12.76 7.56
C ARG A 12 8.02 -12.28 6.11
N ARG A 13 8.46 -11.03 5.90
CA ARG A 13 8.68 -10.35 4.61
C ARG A 13 7.68 -10.77 3.53
N ARG A 14 6.41 -10.35 3.64
CA ARG A 14 5.50 -10.34 2.48
C ARG A 14 6.19 -9.61 1.33
N SER A 15 6.33 -10.28 0.18
CA SER A 15 6.92 -9.60 -0.97
C SER A 15 5.98 -8.48 -1.42
N THR A 16 6.57 -7.51 -2.10
CA THR A 16 5.86 -6.40 -2.75
C THR A 16 4.65 -6.88 -3.55
N ARG A 17 4.71 -8.07 -4.17
CA ARG A 17 3.60 -8.63 -4.96
C ARG A 17 2.41 -9.05 -4.10
N GLU A 18 2.63 -9.75 -2.98
CA GLU A 18 1.56 -10.18 -2.08
C GLU A 18 0.87 -8.98 -1.44
N ALA A 19 1.64 -7.97 -1.03
CA ALA A 19 1.08 -6.74 -0.48
C ALA A 19 0.20 -6.00 -1.50
N LYS A 20 0.64 -5.90 -2.75
CA LYS A 20 -0.16 -5.29 -3.83
C LYS A 20 -1.47 -6.02 -4.08
N LYS A 21 -1.48 -7.37 -4.04
CA LYS A 21 -2.70 -8.16 -4.23
C LYS A 21 -3.77 -7.83 -3.19
N ILE A 22 -3.37 -7.56 -1.95
CA ILE A 22 -4.31 -7.21 -0.86
C ILE A 22 -4.94 -5.86 -1.13
N CYS A 23 -4.15 -4.88 -1.60
CA CYS A 23 -4.67 -3.57 -1.96
C CYS A 23 -5.76 -3.64 -3.04
N LEU A 24 -5.76 -4.65 -3.91
CA LEU A 24 -6.80 -4.81 -4.94
C LEU A 24 -8.20 -5.06 -4.36
N GLY A 25 -8.29 -5.69 -3.19
CA GLY A 25 -9.56 -5.93 -2.48
C GLY A 25 -9.87 -4.91 -1.39
N CYS A 26 -9.10 -3.82 -1.29
CA CYS A 26 -9.27 -2.81 -0.26
C CYS A 26 -10.22 -1.70 -0.75
N GLU A 27 -11.31 -1.47 -0.02
CA GLU A 27 -12.30 -0.45 -0.35
C GLU A 27 -11.73 0.98 -0.26
N VAL A 28 -10.86 1.24 0.73
CA VAL A 28 -10.20 2.53 0.94
C VAL A 28 -8.91 2.69 0.12
N ARG A 29 -8.74 1.93 -0.96
CA ARG A 29 -7.48 1.94 -1.76
C ARG A 29 -7.14 3.35 -2.27
N ALA A 30 -8.14 4.11 -2.71
CA ALA A 30 -7.96 5.46 -3.23
C ALA A 30 -7.52 6.41 -2.11
N GLU A 31 -8.26 6.46 -1.01
CA GLU A 31 -7.96 7.28 0.18
C GLU A 31 -6.58 6.94 0.76
N CYS A 32 -6.23 5.65 0.82
CA CYS A 32 -4.92 5.18 1.26
C CYS A 32 -3.79 5.68 0.35
N LEU A 33 -4.02 5.73 -0.97
CA LEU A 33 -3.05 6.28 -1.92
C LEU A 33 -2.91 7.79 -1.74
N GLU A 34 -4.02 8.51 -1.66
CA GLU A 34 -4.03 9.97 -1.47
C GLU A 34 -3.32 10.36 -0.19
N TYR A 35 -3.60 9.66 0.91
CA TYR A 35 -2.89 9.84 2.17
C TYR A 35 -1.38 9.65 1.99
N ALA A 36 -0.95 8.57 1.35
CA ALA A 36 0.46 8.30 1.14
C ALA A 36 1.17 9.35 0.27
N LEU A 37 0.45 9.95 -0.69
CA LEU A 37 0.98 11.02 -1.54
C LEU A 37 1.04 12.35 -0.78
N ALA A 38 0.02 12.66 0.03
CA ALA A 38 -0.06 13.88 0.83
C ALA A 38 0.96 13.91 1.97
N HIS A 39 1.18 12.77 2.63
CA HIS A 39 2.09 12.63 3.77
C HIS A 39 3.52 12.23 3.38
N ASP A 40 3.80 12.12 2.07
CA ASP A 40 5.11 11.70 1.53
C ASP A 40 5.62 10.38 2.15
N GLU A 41 4.73 9.39 2.28
CA GLU A 41 5.06 8.11 2.90
C GLU A 41 6.20 7.41 2.14
N ARG A 42 7.33 7.19 2.85
CA ARG A 42 8.61 6.77 2.24
C ARG A 42 8.79 5.26 2.17
N PHE A 43 7.95 4.51 2.87
CA PHE A 43 8.11 3.05 2.98
C PHE A 43 6.79 2.33 2.72
N GLY A 44 6.88 1.05 2.38
CA GLY A 44 5.73 0.17 2.23
C GLY A 44 4.91 0.37 0.94
N ILE A 45 3.83 -0.41 0.87
CA ILE A 45 2.85 -0.41 -0.22
C ILE A 45 1.61 0.33 0.23
N TRP A 46 1.23 1.36 -0.52
CA TRP A 46 0.07 2.20 -0.24
C TRP A 46 -0.78 2.28 -1.49
N GLY A 47 -2.09 2.04 -1.36
CA GLY A 47 -3.00 2.04 -2.51
C GLY A 47 -2.63 1.08 -3.65
N GLY A 48 -1.83 0.05 -3.39
CA GLY A 48 -1.31 -0.88 -4.40
C GLY A 48 -0.04 -0.39 -5.13
N LEU A 49 0.54 0.74 -4.71
CA LEU A 49 1.78 1.28 -5.26
C LEU A 49 2.93 1.15 -4.27
N SER A 50 4.09 0.75 -4.78
CA SER A 50 5.37 0.89 -4.07
C SER A 50 5.79 2.35 -4.00
N GLU A 51 6.69 2.65 -3.08
CA GLU A 51 7.29 3.97 -2.96
C GLU A 51 7.85 4.47 -4.30
N ARG A 52 8.57 3.62 -5.04
CA ARG A 52 9.14 3.99 -6.35
C ARG A 52 8.06 4.36 -7.37
N GLU A 53 6.92 3.67 -7.36
CA GLU A 53 5.78 3.98 -8.23
C GLU A 53 5.07 5.27 -7.80
N ARG A 54 4.88 5.49 -6.49
CA ARG A 54 4.34 6.76 -5.97
C ARG A 54 5.22 7.95 -6.35
N ARG A 55 6.54 7.83 -6.25
CA ARG A 55 7.47 8.89 -6.68
C ARG A 55 7.41 9.17 -8.19
N ARG A 56 7.09 8.17 -9.02
CA ARG A 56 6.88 8.36 -10.47
C ARG A 56 5.58 9.12 -10.71
N LEU A 57 4.51 8.69 -10.04
CA LEU A 57 3.19 9.31 -10.12
C LEU A 57 3.20 10.77 -9.63
N LYS A 58 3.85 11.06 -8.49
CA LYS A 58 4.04 12.42 -7.97
C LYS A 58 4.83 13.34 -8.91
N ARG A 59 5.71 12.77 -9.74
CA ARG A 59 6.48 13.52 -10.75
C ARG A 59 5.77 13.62 -12.11
N GLY A 60 4.56 13.06 -12.25
CA GLY A 60 3.85 13.00 -13.54
C GLY A 60 4.55 12.11 -14.58
N ILE A 61 5.45 11.22 -14.15
CA ILE A 61 6.16 10.28 -15.00
C ILE A 61 5.37 8.97 -14.99
N ILE A 62 4.26 8.96 -15.71
CA ILE A 62 3.36 7.81 -15.83
C ILE A 62 3.25 7.42 -17.30
#